data_AF-A0A3D6BS01-F1
#
_entry.id   AF-A0A3D6BS01-F1
#
_cell.length_a   1.000
_cell.length_b   1.000
_cell.length_c   1.000
_cell.angle_alpha   90.00
_cell.angle_beta   90.00
_cell.angle_gamma   90.00
#
_symmetry.space_group_name_H-M   'P 1'
#
loop_
_entity.id
_entity.type
_entity.pdbx_description
1 polymer ?
#
loop_
_entity_poly.entity_id
_entity_poly.type
_entity_poly.pdbx_seq_one_letter_code
_entity_poly.pdbx_strand_id
1 'polypeptide(L)'
;SYPIYHINNIQVPSIGKNPKNIFFLTADAFGVLPPISRLTPGQAAYHFISGYTAKVAGTEAGIDEPLPSFSACFGAPFMPLHPTKYAEMLSAKMKEAGVNVWLINTGWTGG
;
A
#
# COMPACT_ATOMS: atom_id res chain seq x y z
N SER A 1 19.62 10.93 -2.51
CA SER A 1 18.46 11.65 -1.94
C SER A 1 18.50 13.09 -2.37
N TYR A 2 17.37 13.80 -2.34
CA TYR A 2 17.30 15.25 -2.57
C TYR A 2 16.23 15.90 -1.66
N PRO A 3 16.36 17.18 -1.30
CA PRO A 3 15.37 17.90 -0.50
C PRO A 3 14.03 18.12 -1.23
N ILE A 4 12.91 18.12 -0.49
CA ILE A 4 11.55 18.24 -1.08
C ILE A 4 11.34 19.50 -1.92
N TYR A 5 12.04 20.61 -1.61
CA TYR A 5 11.95 21.87 -2.35
C TYR A 5 12.57 21.82 -3.76
N HIS A 6 13.13 20.69 -4.18
CA HIS A 6 13.52 20.45 -5.58
C HIS A 6 12.31 20.13 -6.48
N ILE A 7 11.13 19.86 -5.92
CA ILE A 7 9.88 19.64 -6.66
C ILE A 7 9.02 20.91 -6.60
N ASN A 8 8.59 21.42 -7.76
CA ASN A 8 7.86 22.69 -7.85
C ASN A 8 6.44 22.63 -7.25
N ASN A 9 5.73 21.51 -7.42
CA ASN A 9 4.33 21.36 -6.98
C ASN A 9 4.25 20.67 -5.62
N ILE A 10 4.67 21.37 -4.57
CA ILE A 10 4.66 20.85 -3.19
C ILE A 10 3.73 21.65 -2.29
N GLN A 11 3.18 20.99 -1.29
CA GLN A 11 2.51 21.66 -0.18
C GLN A 11 3.55 22.07 0.86
N VAL A 12 3.58 23.34 1.22
CA VAL A 12 4.32 23.85 2.39
C VAL A 12 3.29 24.16 3.48
N PRO A 13 3.40 23.63 4.72
CA PRO A 13 4.53 22.95 5.36
C PRO A 13 4.46 21.41 5.33
N SER A 14 4.12 20.78 4.20
CA SER A 14 3.95 19.32 4.06
C SER A 14 2.83 18.71 4.91
N ILE A 15 1.79 19.49 5.22
CA ILE A 15 0.60 19.06 5.97
C ILE A 15 -0.61 19.08 5.03
N GLY A 16 -1.33 17.97 4.97
CA GLY A 16 -2.58 17.84 4.23
C GLY A 16 -3.81 17.77 5.13
N LYS A 17 -4.99 17.81 4.51
CA LYS A 17 -6.26 17.49 5.18
C LYS A 17 -6.39 15.96 5.34
N ASN A 18 -7.40 15.53 6.09
CA ASN A 18 -7.77 14.10 6.10
C ASN A 18 -7.98 13.60 4.66
N PRO A 19 -7.43 12.44 4.31
CA PRO A 19 -7.58 11.89 2.97
C PRO A 19 -9.05 11.64 2.68
N LYS A 20 -9.41 11.65 1.38
CA LYS A 20 -10.71 11.13 0.89
C LYS A 20 -10.57 9.76 0.24
N ASN A 21 -9.34 9.41 -0.15
CA ASN A 21 -8.99 8.16 -0.81
C ASN A 21 -7.69 7.61 -0.25
N ILE A 22 -7.63 6.29 -0.06
CA ILE A 22 -6.42 5.53 0.27
C ILE A 22 -6.17 4.53 -0.86
N PHE A 23 -4.95 4.47 -1.35
CA PHE A 23 -4.56 3.56 -2.43
C PHE A 23 -3.54 2.56 -1.89
N PHE A 24 -3.90 1.28 -1.91
CA PHE A 24 -2.97 0.17 -1.71
C PHE A 24 -2.38 -0.19 -3.06
N LEU A 25 -1.05 -0.09 -3.17
CA LEU A 25 -0.32 -0.48 -4.36
C LEU A 25 0.17 -1.91 -4.17
N THR A 26 -0.15 -2.76 -5.14
CA THR A 26 0.32 -4.15 -5.17
C THR A 26 0.99 -4.39 -6.52
N ALA A 27 2.17 -5.00 -6.50
CA ALA A 27 2.80 -5.48 -7.72
C ALA A 27 2.42 -6.96 -7.88
N ASP A 28 1.32 -7.25 -8.55
CA ASP A 28 0.90 -8.63 -8.76
C ASP A 28 1.73 -9.28 -9.88
N ALA A 29 2.59 -10.22 -9.51
CA ALA A 29 3.42 -10.96 -10.47
C ALA A 29 2.61 -12.03 -11.24
N PHE A 30 1.46 -12.47 -10.71
CA PHE A 30 0.62 -13.46 -11.39
C PHE A 30 -0.37 -12.86 -12.38
N GLY A 31 -0.53 -11.53 -12.39
CA GLY A 31 -1.43 -10.83 -13.32
C GLY A 31 -2.91 -11.17 -13.15
N VAL A 32 -3.33 -11.58 -11.96
CA VAL A 32 -4.71 -11.99 -11.63
C VAL A 32 -5.54 -10.81 -11.14
N LEU A 33 -4.93 -9.89 -10.41
CA LEU A 33 -5.63 -8.74 -9.86
C LEU A 33 -6.02 -7.74 -10.95
N PRO A 34 -7.26 -7.22 -10.92
CA PRO A 34 -7.67 -6.18 -11.84
C PRO A 34 -6.83 -4.91 -11.63
N PRO A 35 -6.70 -4.03 -12.65
CA PRO A 35 -5.92 -2.80 -12.54
C PRO A 35 -6.34 -1.91 -11.37
N ILE A 36 -7.65 -1.84 -11.08
CA ILE A 36 -8.22 -1.06 -9.99
C ILE A 36 -9.41 -1.80 -9.37
N SER A 37 -9.50 -1.76 -8.04
CA SER A 37 -10.65 -2.26 -7.28
C SER A 37 -10.99 -1.32 -6.15
N ARG A 38 -12.27 -0.97 -6.01
CA ARG A 38 -12.78 -0.27 -4.82
C ARG A 38 -13.06 -1.31 -3.74
N LEU A 39 -12.45 -1.13 -2.57
CA LEU A 39 -12.56 -2.07 -1.46
C LEU A 39 -13.68 -1.66 -0.49
N THR A 40 -14.39 -2.66 0.02
CA THR A 40 -15.18 -2.51 1.24
C THR A 40 -14.26 -2.38 2.47
N PRO A 41 -14.74 -1.89 3.62
CA PRO A 41 -13.92 -1.80 4.83
C PRO A 41 -13.31 -3.14 5.27
N GLY A 42 -14.04 -4.26 5.13
CA GLY A 42 -13.53 -5.60 5.44
C GLY A 42 -12.42 -6.04 4.49
N GLN A 43 -12.59 -5.79 3.18
CA GLN A 43 -11.55 -6.05 2.19
C GLN A 43 -10.31 -5.17 2.40
N ALA A 44 -10.49 -3.90 2.77
CA ALA A 44 -9.39 -3.00 3.09
C ALA A 44 -8.57 -3.52 4.28
N ALA A 45 -9.22 -3.95 5.36
CA ALA A 45 -8.55 -4.55 6.50
C ALA A 45 -7.80 -5.84 6.11
N TYR A 46 -8.45 -6.72 5.32
CA TYR A 46 -7.84 -7.95 4.81
C TYR A 46 -6.59 -7.65 3.97
N HIS A 47 -6.69 -6.83 2.93
CA HIS A 47 -5.57 -6.49 2.05
C HIS A 47 -4.46 -5.74 2.78
N PHE A 48 -4.79 -4.91 3.78
CA PHE A 48 -3.79 -4.23 4.59
C PHE A 48 -3.01 -5.19 5.49
N ILE A 49 -3.68 -6.16 6.13
CA ILE A 49 -3.01 -7.17 6.97
C ILE A 49 -2.20 -8.14 6.10
N SER A 50 -2.75 -8.60 4.97
CA SER A 50 -2.05 -9.50 4.05
C SER A 50 -0.85 -8.80 3.40
N GLY A 51 -1.03 -7.57 2.92
CA GLY A 51 0.01 -6.81 2.24
C GLY A 51 0.62 -7.56 1.06
N TYR A 52 -0.24 -8.23 0.27
CA TYR A 52 0.19 -8.96 -0.91
C TYR A 52 0.81 -8.00 -1.93
N THR A 53 2.05 -8.29 -2.33
CA THR A 53 2.81 -7.56 -3.35
C THR A 53 3.90 -8.48 -3.92
N ALA A 54 4.73 -8.01 -4.84
CA ALA A 54 5.95 -8.70 -5.23
C ALA A 54 7.17 -8.02 -4.60
N LYS A 55 8.17 -8.82 -4.22
CA LYS A 55 9.53 -8.32 -4.05
C LYS A 55 10.12 -8.15 -5.44
N VAL A 56 10.42 -6.91 -5.81
CA VAL A 56 10.98 -6.56 -7.11
C VAL A 56 12.49 -6.70 -7.06
N ALA A 57 13.11 -7.07 -8.19
CA ALA A 57 14.55 -7.19 -8.29
C ALA A 57 15.27 -5.92 -7.79
N GLY A 58 16.29 -6.10 -6.95
CA GLY A 58 17.14 -5.02 -6.44
C GLY A 58 16.71 -4.35 -5.12
N THR A 59 15.58 -4.72 -4.50
CA THR A 59 15.19 -4.19 -3.17
C THR A 59 15.75 -4.99 -1.99
N GLU A 60 16.09 -6.27 -2.20
CA GLU A 60 16.74 -7.15 -1.23
C GLU A 60 17.85 -7.95 -1.91
N ALA A 61 18.91 -8.31 -1.19
CA ALA A 61 20.03 -9.06 -1.75
C ALA A 61 19.59 -10.47 -2.20
N GLY A 62 19.88 -10.83 -3.45
CA GLY A 62 19.60 -12.16 -4.01
C GLY A 62 18.21 -12.34 -4.63
N ILE A 63 17.49 -11.25 -4.93
CA ILE A 63 16.23 -11.30 -5.68
C ILE A 63 16.48 -10.76 -7.09
N ASP A 64 16.50 -11.67 -8.06
CA ASP A 64 16.73 -11.37 -9.48
C ASP A 64 15.42 -11.38 -10.32
N GLU A 65 14.37 -12.05 -9.83
CA GLU A 65 13.05 -12.12 -10.46
C GLU A 65 11.94 -11.70 -9.46
N PRO A 66 10.80 -11.16 -9.93
CA PRO A 66 9.69 -10.77 -9.06
C PRO A 66 9.13 -11.98 -8.30
N LEU A 67 9.30 -11.99 -6.98
CA LEU A 67 8.77 -13.06 -6.13
C LEU A 67 7.53 -12.57 -5.36
N PRO A 68 6.39 -13.29 -5.45
CA PRO A 68 5.22 -13.00 -4.65
C PRO A 68 5.56 -12.97 -3.16
N SER A 69 5.06 -11.96 -2.45
CA SER A 69 5.35 -11.75 -1.04
C SER A 69 4.17 -11.15 -0.30
N PHE A 70 4.08 -11.49 0.98
CA PHE A 70 3.13 -10.90 1.91
C PHE A 70 3.91 -10.04 2.90
N SER A 71 3.85 -8.72 2.70
CA SER A 71 4.46 -7.74 3.61
C SER A 71 3.35 -7.06 4.38
N ALA A 72 3.02 -7.59 5.55
CA ALA A 72 1.96 -7.06 6.41
C ALA A 72 2.05 -5.52 6.54
N CYS A 73 0.91 -4.85 6.38
CA CYS A 73 0.79 -3.39 6.36
C CYS A 73 1.59 -2.69 5.25
N PHE A 74 2.00 -3.42 4.20
CA PHE A 74 2.89 -2.97 3.12
C PHE A 74 4.29 -2.51 3.59
N GLY A 75 4.71 -2.92 4.79
CA GLY A 75 5.92 -2.42 5.42
C GLY A 75 6.43 -3.27 6.57
N ALA A 76 6.19 -4.59 6.54
CA ALA A 76 6.46 -5.50 7.65
C ALA A 76 7.85 -5.33 8.33
N PRO A 77 8.97 -5.09 7.60
CA PRO A 77 10.28 -4.87 8.22
C PRO A 77 10.36 -3.66 9.17
N PHE A 78 9.40 -2.74 9.11
CA PHE A 78 9.38 -1.49 9.88
C PHE A 78 8.31 -1.48 10.98
N MET A 79 7.58 -2.58 11.18
CA MET A 79 6.43 -2.64 12.08
C MET A 79 6.79 -3.25 13.43
N PRO A 80 7.00 -2.44 14.51
CA PRO A 80 7.34 -2.97 15.83
C PRO A 80 6.17 -3.64 16.55
N LEU A 81 4.93 -3.34 16.19
CA LEU A 81 3.74 -3.95 16.79
C LEU A 81 3.13 -5.02 15.89
N HIS A 82 2.24 -5.84 16.47
CA HIS A 82 1.47 -6.82 15.70
C HIS A 82 0.63 -6.11 14.61
N PRO A 83 0.57 -6.62 13.36
CA PRO A 83 -0.17 -5.99 12.24
C PRO A 83 -1.62 -5.60 12.55
N THR A 84 -2.30 -6.40 13.37
CA THR A 84 -3.68 -6.11 13.82
C THR A 84 -3.81 -4.75 14.50
N LYS A 85 -2.79 -4.30 15.25
CA LYS A 85 -2.82 -2.98 15.89
C LYS A 85 -2.86 -1.85 14.87
N TYR A 86 -2.08 -1.97 13.80
CA TYR A 86 -2.10 -0.98 12.72
C TYR A 86 -3.39 -1.05 11.92
N ALA A 87 -3.92 -2.26 11.68
CA ALA A 87 -5.19 -2.45 11.00
C ALA A 87 -6.37 -1.84 11.79
N GLU A 88 -6.38 -1.98 13.12
CA GLU A 88 -7.34 -1.33 14.01
C GLU A 88 -7.26 0.20 13.92
N MET A 89 -6.05 0.76 14.00
CA MET A 89 -5.82 2.21 13.88
C MET A 89 -6.26 2.77 12.52
N LEU A 90 -5.90 2.08 11.43
CA LEU A 90 -6.29 2.46 10.08
C LEU A 90 -7.81 2.40 9.91
N SER A 91 -8.44 1.30 10.37
CA SER A 91 -9.90 1.12 10.30
C SER A 91 -10.66 2.19 11.07
N ALA A 92 -10.17 2.60 12.24
CA ALA A 92 -10.78 3.67 13.03
C ALA A 92 -10.73 5.01 12.29
N LYS A 93 -9.55 5.40 11.79
CA LYS A 93 -9.39 6.63 10.99
C LYS A 93 -10.21 6.61 9.71
N MET A 94 -10.34 5.43 9.09
CA MET A 94 -11.11 5.29 7.87
C MET A 94 -12.59 5.56 8.07
N LYS A 95 -13.15 5.03 9.16
CA LYS A 95 -14.55 5.22 9.54
C LYS A 95 -14.84 6.67 9.92
N GLU A 96 -13.97 7.30 10.70
CA GLU A 96 -14.11 8.69 11.13
C GLU A 96 -14.11 9.66 9.94
N ALA A 97 -13.21 9.46 8.97
CA ALA A 97 -13.05 10.35 7.83
C ALA A 97 -13.94 10.02 6.61
N GLY A 98 -14.63 8.87 6.61
CA GLY A 98 -15.46 8.44 5.47
C GLY A 98 -14.66 8.23 4.18
N VAL A 99 -13.47 7.66 4.27
CA VAL A 99 -12.56 7.47 3.13
C VAL A 99 -12.93 6.27 2.26
N ASN A 100 -12.71 6.43 0.96
CA ASN A 100 -12.72 5.30 0.02
C ASN A 100 -11.35 4.62 -0.01
N VAL A 101 -11.33 3.29 -0.10
CA VAL A 101 -10.08 2.54 -0.26
C VAL A 101 -10.07 1.85 -1.61
N TRP A 102 -8.90 1.86 -2.23
CA TRP A 102 -8.66 1.34 -3.56
C TRP A 102 -7.46 0.40 -3.51
N LEU A 103 -7.55 -0.72 -4.22
CA LEU A 103 -6.41 -1.58 -4.53
C LEU A 103 -6.03 -1.34 -6.00
N ILE A 104 -4.77 -0.99 -6.23
CA ILE A 104 -4.21 -0.71 -7.56
C ILE A 104 -3.15 -1.75 -7.86
N ASN A 105 -3.36 -2.52 -8.93
CA ASN A 105 -2.32 -3.38 -9.46
C ASN A 105 -1.35 -2.56 -10.30
N THR A 106 -0.12 -2.47 -9.80
CA THR A 106 1.02 -1.79 -10.45
C THR A 106 2.05 -2.78 -10.99
N GLY A 107 1.75 -4.08 -10.91
CA GLY A 107 2.56 -5.16 -11.46
C GLY A 107 2.14 -5.52 -12.88
N TRP A 108 2.01 -6.81 -13.13
CA TRP A 108 1.70 -7.34 -14.46
C TRP A 108 0.19 -7.50 -14.64
N THR A 109 -0.24 -7.46 -15.90
CA THR A 109 -1.63 -7.72 -16.32
C THR A 109 -1.60 -8.59 -17.56
N GLY A 110 -2.51 -9.57 -17.67
CA GLY A 110 -2.73 -10.30 -18.92
C GLY A 110 -2.21 -11.74 -18.98
N GLY A 111 -1.47 -12.20 -17.97
CA GLY A 111 -0.96 -13.58 -17.88
C GLY A 111 0.22 -13.86 -18.78
#